data_AF-A0A6J7A271-F1
#
_entry.id   AF-A0A6J7A271-F1
#
_cell.length_a   1.000
_cell.length_b   1.000
_cell.length_c   1.000
_cell.angle_alpha   90.00
_cell.angle_beta   90.00
_cell.angle_gamma   90.00
#
_symmetry.space_group_name_H-M   'P 1'
#
loop_
_entity.id
_entity.type
_entity.pdbx_description
1 polymer ?
#
loop_
_entity_poly.entity_id
_entity_poly.type
_entity_poly.pdbx_seq_one_letter_code
_entity_poly.pdbx_strand_id
1 'polypeptide(L)'
;MQCAATTDGPDSPAARIVLPDGTVTSTDAPDINARLSVVAGFPVHLDGRPAPGSESRRREAPPAGSDPLSEIREVMGRIGSEPLPDFSVFPADVLEFEGPLGGYYDALPLLIMTTSTMRTLSEALPGSVVDVLRFRPSLMIDTDAAPGYPEAGWARGTRLAVGSALLEIEMGCPRCVMPTREVNASIPADREILRYIVRELDQNLGVYARVLRGGTVGVGDEVVVA
;
A
#
# COMPACT_ATOMS: atom_id res chain seq x y z
N MET A 1 -1.51 -18.35 4.25
CA MET A 1 -2.52 -18.82 3.29
C MET A 1 -2.34 -18.03 2.02
N GLN A 2 -1.94 -18.67 0.93
CA GLN A 2 -1.74 -17.97 -0.34
C GLN A 2 -2.67 -18.60 -1.37
N CYS A 3 -3.67 -17.83 -1.78
CA CYS A 3 -4.35 -18.06 -3.05
C CYS A 3 -3.51 -17.40 -4.15
N ALA A 4 -3.55 -17.94 -5.37
CA ALA A 4 -2.99 -17.28 -6.54
C ALA A 4 -4.10 -17.07 -7.58
N ALA A 5 -4.20 -15.87 -8.14
CA ALA A 5 -5.18 -15.56 -9.17
C ALA A 5 -4.48 -15.19 -10.48
N THR A 6 -5.03 -15.63 -11.60
CA THR A 6 -4.53 -15.35 -12.95
C THR A 6 -5.69 -15.00 -13.87
N THR A 7 -5.47 -14.07 -14.81
CA THR A 7 -6.44 -13.71 -15.84
C THR A 7 -5.80 -13.89 -17.21
N ASP A 8 -6.61 -14.16 -18.24
CA ASP A 8 -6.14 -14.26 -19.63
C ASP A 8 -5.91 -12.88 -20.27
N GLY A 9 -6.14 -11.81 -19.52
CA GLY A 9 -6.00 -10.42 -19.95
C GLY A 9 -6.74 -9.45 -19.01
N PRO A 10 -6.59 -8.13 -19.23
CA PRO A 10 -7.27 -7.10 -18.45
C PRO A 10 -8.80 -7.12 -18.60
N ASP A 11 -9.31 -7.63 -19.72
CA ASP A 11 -10.74 -7.72 -20.04
C ASP A 11 -11.35 -9.12 -19.74
N SER A 12 -10.59 -9.99 -19.05
CA SER A 12 -11.08 -11.33 -18.72
C SER A 12 -12.31 -11.25 -17.82
N PRO A 13 -13.44 -11.89 -18.18
CA PRO A 13 -14.67 -11.81 -17.39
C PRO A 13 -14.55 -12.52 -16.04
N ALA A 14 -13.60 -13.46 -15.94
CA ALA A 14 -13.31 -14.18 -14.71
C ALA A 14 -11.79 -14.39 -14.55
N ALA A 15 -11.36 -14.53 -13.30
CA ALA A 15 -10.00 -14.92 -12.95
C ALA A 15 -9.99 -16.37 -12.46
N ARG A 16 -8.97 -17.12 -12.88
CA ARG A 16 -8.69 -18.45 -12.36
C ARG A 16 -7.97 -18.33 -11.03
N ILE A 17 -8.53 -18.94 -9.98
CA ILE A 17 -7.99 -18.93 -8.62
C ILE A 17 -7.48 -20.32 -8.25
N VAL A 18 -6.23 -20.41 -7.81
CA VAL A 18 -5.64 -21.58 -7.15
C VAL A 18 -5.73 -21.36 -5.64
N LEU A 19 -6.42 -22.26 -4.94
CA LEU A 19 -6.58 -22.23 -3.48
C LEU A 19 -5.37 -22.87 -2.77
N PRO A 20 -5.20 -22.68 -1.44
CA PRO A 20 -4.04 -23.20 -0.71
C PRO A 20 -3.88 -24.73 -0.74
N ASP A 21 -4.96 -25.46 -0.98
CA ASP A 21 -4.97 -26.93 -1.14
C ASP A 21 -4.62 -27.39 -2.56
N GLY A 22 -4.30 -26.45 -3.46
CA GLY A 22 -4.00 -26.70 -4.87
C GLY A 22 -5.23 -26.83 -5.77
N THR A 23 -6.45 -26.81 -5.20
CA THR A 23 -7.66 -26.83 -6.03
C THR A 23 -7.80 -25.54 -6.82
N VAL A 24 -8.43 -25.65 -7.97
CA VAL A 24 -8.65 -24.51 -8.87
C VAL A 24 -10.13 -24.22 -8.94
N THR A 25 -10.47 -22.95 -8.79
CA THR A 25 -11.81 -22.40 -9.01
C THR A 25 -11.72 -21.15 -9.91
N SER A 26 -12.86 -20.52 -10.16
CA SER A 26 -12.99 -19.29 -10.93
C SER A 26 -13.78 -18.26 -10.13
N THR A 27 -13.55 -16.97 -10.40
CA THR A 27 -14.26 -15.86 -9.73
C THR A 27 -15.77 -15.85 -9.98
N ASP A 28 -16.22 -16.49 -11.06
CA ASP A 28 -17.63 -16.63 -11.44
C ASP A 28 -18.26 -17.94 -10.94
N ALA A 29 -17.52 -18.78 -10.21
CA ALA A 29 -18.06 -20.01 -9.65
C ALA A 29 -19.16 -19.67 -8.62
N PRO A 30 -20.33 -20.34 -8.66
CA PRO A 30 -21.46 -20.00 -7.80
C PRO A 30 -21.17 -20.20 -6.30
N ASP A 31 -20.19 -21.02 -5.96
CA ASP A 31 -19.75 -21.32 -4.60
C ASP A 31 -18.47 -20.55 -4.19
N ILE A 32 -17.99 -19.60 -5.00
CA ILE A 32 -16.71 -18.93 -4.77
C ILE A 32 -16.63 -18.24 -3.40
N ASN A 33 -17.68 -17.54 -2.99
CA ASN A 33 -17.74 -16.85 -1.70
C ASN A 33 -17.63 -17.83 -0.53
N ALA A 34 -18.29 -18.98 -0.63
CA ALA A 34 -18.22 -20.01 0.39
C ALA A 34 -16.81 -20.62 0.47
N ARG A 35 -16.20 -20.93 -0.69
CA ARG A 35 -14.81 -21.44 -0.75
C ARG A 35 -13.81 -20.47 -0.16
N LEU A 36 -13.89 -19.20 -0.54
CA LEU A 36 -13.01 -18.16 -0.01
C LEU A 36 -13.24 -17.92 1.48
N SER A 37 -14.48 -18.05 1.98
CA SER A 37 -14.78 -17.94 3.41
C SER A 37 -14.16 -19.06 4.23
N VAL A 38 -14.19 -20.30 3.70
CA VAL A 38 -13.49 -21.44 4.33
C VAL A 38 -12.00 -21.20 4.35
N VAL A 39 -11.43 -20.74 3.23
CA VAL A 39 -9.99 -20.41 3.17
C VAL A 39 -9.65 -19.28 4.12
N ALA A 40 -10.42 -18.19 4.19
CA ALA A 40 -10.14 -17.05 5.05
C ALA A 40 -10.34 -17.35 6.54
N GLY A 41 -11.18 -18.34 6.88
CA GLY A 41 -11.59 -18.64 8.25
C GLY A 41 -12.67 -17.69 8.80
N PHE A 42 -13.25 -16.84 7.97
CA PHE A 42 -14.35 -15.93 8.28
C PHE A 42 -15.18 -15.62 7.02
N PRO A 43 -16.43 -15.17 7.13
CA PRO A 43 -17.27 -14.87 5.97
C PRO A 43 -16.67 -13.76 5.10
N VAL A 44 -16.55 -14.02 3.80
CA VAL A 44 -16.11 -13.06 2.79
C VAL A 44 -17.00 -13.13 1.54
N HIS A 45 -17.03 -12.04 0.79
CA HIS A 45 -17.69 -11.93 -0.50
C HIS A 45 -16.72 -11.38 -1.54
N LEU A 46 -16.70 -12.00 -2.72
CA LEU A 46 -15.96 -11.49 -3.86
C LEU A 46 -16.82 -10.49 -4.60
N ASP A 47 -16.38 -9.23 -4.67
CA ASP A 47 -17.08 -8.18 -5.40
C ASP A 47 -16.34 -7.82 -6.69
N GLY A 48 -17.11 -7.42 -7.70
CA GLY A 48 -16.57 -6.88 -8.93
C GLY A 48 -15.88 -5.55 -8.65
N ARG A 49 -14.80 -5.27 -9.39
CA ARG A 49 -14.18 -3.95 -9.32
C ARG A 49 -15.21 -2.90 -9.75
N PRO A 50 -15.49 -1.87 -8.92
CA PRO A 50 -16.45 -0.84 -9.30
C PRO A 50 -15.96 -0.10 -10.53
N ALA A 51 -16.89 0.31 -11.39
CA ALA A 51 -16.57 1.14 -12.54
C ALA A 51 -15.84 2.41 -12.07
N PRO A 52 -14.86 2.92 -12.84
CA PRO A 52 -14.23 4.19 -12.56
C PRO A 52 -15.30 5.29 -12.36
N GLY A 53 -15.20 6.04 -11.27
CA GLY A 53 -16.15 7.10 -10.91
C GLY A 53 -17.46 6.63 -10.28
N SER A 54 -17.56 5.37 -9.85
CA SER A 54 -18.76 4.89 -9.13
C SER A 54 -19.02 5.72 -7.85
N GLU A 55 -20.22 6.28 -7.74
CA GLU A 55 -20.69 7.01 -6.56
C GLU A 55 -20.65 6.17 -5.27
N SER A 56 -20.72 4.84 -5.39
CA SER A 56 -20.58 3.92 -4.25
C SER A 56 -19.22 4.00 -3.55
N ARG A 57 -18.22 4.65 -4.16
CA ARG A 57 -16.89 4.89 -3.58
C ARG A 57 -16.61 6.36 -3.30
N ARG A 58 -17.57 7.26 -3.49
CA ARG A 58 -17.41 8.66 -3.08
C ARG A 58 -17.25 8.67 -1.57
N ARG A 59 -16.26 9.40 -1.05
CA ARG A 59 -16.11 9.54 0.41
C ARG A 59 -17.36 10.17 0.97
N GLU A 60 -17.92 9.52 1.98
CA GLU A 60 -19.05 10.09 2.70
C GLU A 60 -18.63 11.37 3.43
N ALA A 61 -19.57 12.31 3.49
CA ALA A 61 -19.36 13.48 4.32
C ALA A 61 -19.26 13.03 5.79
N PRO A 62 -18.40 13.67 6.60
CA PRO A 62 -18.35 13.41 8.03
C PRO A 62 -19.74 13.54 8.66
N PRO A 63 -20.07 12.76 9.70
CA PRO A 63 -21.32 12.89 10.41
C PRO A 63 -21.59 14.33 10.86
N ALA A 64 -22.84 14.78 10.78
CA ALA A 64 -23.20 16.14 11.18
C ALA A 64 -22.80 16.40 12.64
N GLY A 65 -21.98 17.43 12.87
CA GLY A 65 -21.48 17.81 14.18
C GLY A 65 -20.19 17.12 14.61
N SER A 66 -19.57 16.29 13.75
CA SER A 66 -18.21 15.83 13.99
C SER A 66 -17.19 16.94 13.74
N ASP A 67 -16.00 16.80 14.35
CA ASP A 67 -14.84 17.62 14.03
C ASP A 67 -14.00 16.89 12.99
N PRO A 68 -14.02 17.32 11.71
CA PRO A 68 -13.30 16.63 10.64
C PRO A 68 -11.80 16.55 10.91
N LEU A 69 -11.23 17.53 11.62
CA LEU A 69 -9.81 17.53 11.94
C LEU A 69 -9.47 16.42 12.95
N SER A 70 -10.35 16.18 13.92
CA SER A 70 -10.20 15.09 14.89
C SER A 70 -10.26 13.72 14.22
N GLU A 71 -11.19 13.51 13.28
CA GLU A 71 -11.30 12.26 12.52
C GLU A 71 -10.05 12.00 11.69
N ILE A 72 -9.55 13.02 10.97
CA ILE A 72 -8.32 12.92 10.19
C ILE A 72 -7.13 12.57 11.10
N ARG A 73 -7.04 13.20 12.28
CA ARG A 73 -5.99 12.90 13.26
C ARG A 73 -6.07 11.47 13.75
N GLU A 74 -7.26 10.93 13.97
CA GLU A 74 -7.45 9.54 14.39
C GLU A 74 -7.01 8.56 13.29
N VAL A 75 -7.46 8.75 12.05
CA VAL A 75 -7.06 7.93 10.90
C VAL A 75 -5.54 7.97 10.68
N MET A 76 -4.95 9.15 10.82
CA MET A 76 -3.50 9.34 10.73
C MET A 76 -2.75 8.91 12.00
N GLY A 77 -3.45 8.51 13.05
CA GLY A 77 -2.87 8.08 14.32
C GLY A 77 -2.10 9.18 15.06
N ARG A 78 -2.41 10.47 14.83
CA ARG A 78 -1.70 11.63 15.41
C ARG A 78 -2.13 11.88 16.84
N ILE A 79 -1.16 12.21 17.70
CA ILE A 79 -1.38 12.56 19.11
C ILE A 79 -0.96 14.00 19.41
N GLY A 80 -1.56 14.61 20.42
CA GLY A 80 -1.22 15.97 20.86
C GLY A 80 -1.13 16.97 19.71
N SER A 81 -0.03 17.71 19.64
CA SER A 81 0.25 18.70 18.59
C SER A 81 1.05 18.16 17.40
N GLU A 82 1.12 16.84 17.18
CA GLU A 82 1.82 16.29 16.02
C GLU A 82 1.25 16.86 14.72
N PRO A 83 2.11 17.19 13.73
CA PRO A 83 1.65 17.70 12.46
C PRO A 83 0.85 16.63 11.69
N LEU A 84 -0.06 17.11 10.86
CA LEU A 84 -0.67 16.31 9.80
C LEU A 84 0.19 16.42 8.54
N PRO A 85 0.15 15.44 7.63
CA PRO A 85 0.83 15.58 6.36
C PRO A 85 0.12 16.65 5.52
N ASP A 86 0.84 17.23 4.58
CA ASP A 86 0.24 18.07 3.57
C ASP A 86 -0.63 17.20 2.66
N PHE A 87 -1.96 17.34 2.76
CA PHE A 87 -2.89 16.57 1.93
C PHE A 87 -3.05 17.16 0.52
N SER A 88 -2.56 18.37 0.26
CA SER A 88 -2.70 19.04 -1.04
C SER A 88 -1.85 18.40 -2.14
N VAL A 89 -0.85 17.59 -1.77
CA VAL A 89 0.02 16.87 -2.70
C VAL A 89 -0.64 15.61 -3.29
N PHE A 90 -1.75 15.15 -2.72
CA PHE A 90 -2.48 13.99 -3.24
C PHE A 90 -3.30 14.36 -4.49
N PRO A 91 -3.49 13.42 -5.43
CA PRO A 91 -4.42 13.62 -6.54
C PRO A 91 -5.84 13.91 -6.04
N ALA A 92 -6.58 14.78 -6.75
CA ALA A 92 -7.93 15.20 -6.36
C ALA A 92 -8.88 14.00 -6.13
N ASP A 93 -8.79 12.99 -7.00
CA ASP A 93 -9.60 11.76 -6.92
C ASP A 93 -9.46 11.03 -5.57
N VAL A 94 -8.29 11.09 -4.93
CA VAL A 94 -8.03 10.42 -3.64
C VAL A 94 -8.73 11.12 -2.47
N LEU A 95 -9.04 12.41 -2.63
CA LEU A 95 -9.77 13.21 -1.66
C LEU A 95 -11.29 13.13 -1.88
N GLU A 96 -11.73 12.96 -3.13
CA GLU A 96 -13.16 12.84 -3.47
C GLU A 96 -13.69 11.41 -3.28
N PHE A 97 -12.87 10.39 -3.57
CA PHE A 97 -13.23 8.98 -3.49
C PHE A 97 -12.38 8.23 -2.45
N GLU A 98 -12.84 7.06 -2.02
CA GLU A 98 -12.09 6.13 -1.18
C GLU A 98 -10.96 5.47 -1.99
N GLY A 99 -9.95 6.28 -2.31
CA GLY A 99 -8.80 5.91 -3.13
C GLY A 99 -8.98 6.19 -4.63
N PRO A 100 -7.95 5.94 -5.45
CA PRO A 100 -8.01 6.16 -6.90
C PRO A 100 -9.11 5.37 -7.57
N LEU A 101 -9.64 5.91 -8.66
CA LEU A 101 -10.65 5.24 -9.49
C LEU A 101 -10.10 3.92 -10.06
N GLY A 102 -10.94 2.88 -10.07
CA GLY A 102 -10.57 1.58 -10.64
C GLY A 102 -9.61 0.71 -9.82
N GLY A 103 -9.37 1.01 -8.53
CA GLY A 103 -8.57 0.16 -7.66
C GLY A 103 -8.80 0.40 -6.17
N TYR A 104 -8.39 -0.54 -5.32
CA TYR A 104 -8.50 -0.47 -3.85
C TYR A 104 -7.21 0.02 -3.20
N TYR A 105 -6.52 0.95 -3.86
CA TYR A 105 -5.31 1.57 -3.31
C TYR A 105 -5.68 2.77 -2.44
N ASP A 106 -4.90 3.06 -1.41
CA ASP A 106 -5.17 4.22 -0.54
C ASP A 106 -4.89 5.55 -1.25
N ALA A 107 -3.87 5.61 -2.12
CA ALA A 107 -3.45 6.85 -2.79
C ALA A 107 -2.91 6.66 -4.21
N LEU A 108 -1.95 5.76 -4.41
CA LEU A 108 -1.29 5.54 -5.70
C LEU A 108 -1.01 4.04 -5.90
N PRO A 109 -0.88 3.57 -7.16
CA PRO A 109 -0.91 2.13 -7.45
C PRO A 109 0.33 1.38 -6.94
N LEU A 110 1.46 2.05 -6.74
CA LEU A 110 2.70 1.44 -6.26
C LEU A 110 3.26 2.20 -5.06
N LEU A 111 3.63 1.45 -4.03
CA LEU A 111 4.51 1.90 -2.95
C LEU A 111 5.88 1.24 -3.14
N ILE A 112 6.94 2.04 -3.18
CA ILE A 112 8.32 1.59 -3.29
C ILE A 112 9.07 1.91 -2.00
N MET A 113 9.82 0.94 -1.50
CA MET A 113 10.71 1.08 -0.35
C MET A 113 12.06 0.43 -0.65
N THR A 114 13.06 0.71 0.16
CA THR A 114 14.40 0.12 0.01
C THR A 114 14.81 -0.76 1.18
N THR A 115 15.72 -1.71 0.92
CA THR A 115 16.34 -2.54 1.97
C THR A 115 17.11 -1.69 2.98
N SER A 116 17.71 -0.58 2.52
CA SER A 116 18.37 0.41 3.38
C SER A 116 17.42 1.06 4.37
N THR A 117 16.23 1.51 3.92
CA THR A 117 15.19 2.05 4.80
C THR A 117 14.80 1.05 5.89
N MET A 118 14.60 -0.22 5.53
CA MET A 118 14.23 -1.26 6.51
C MET A 118 15.32 -1.48 7.56
N ARG A 119 16.59 -1.53 7.15
CA ARG A 119 17.73 -1.66 8.07
C ARG A 119 17.88 -0.44 8.97
N THR A 120 17.87 0.78 8.41
CA THR A 120 18.01 2.02 9.20
C THR A 120 16.87 2.16 10.20
N LEU A 121 15.64 1.82 9.83
CA LEU A 121 14.51 1.86 10.76
C LEU A 121 14.66 0.81 11.89
N SER A 122 15.16 -0.39 11.57
CA SER A 122 15.44 -1.44 12.57
C SER A 122 16.54 -1.02 13.55
N GLU A 123 17.60 -0.37 13.07
CA GLU A 123 18.69 0.16 13.89
C GLU A 123 18.22 1.30 14.81
N ALA A 124 17.33 2.16 14.30
CA ALA A 124 16.79 3.28 15.06
C ALA A 124 15.75 2.86 16.12
N LEU A 125 15.10 1.69 15.92
CA LEU A 125 14.06 1.17 16.80
C LEU A 125 14.37 -0.27 17.25
N PRO A 126 15.43 -0.49 18.07
CA PRO A 126 15.86 -1.84 18.46
C PRO A 126 14.84 -2.61 19.31
N GLY A 127 13.83 -1.92 19.88
CA GLY A 127 12.72 -2.53 20.61
C GLY A 127 11.52 -2.90 19.76
N SER A 128 11.49 -2.49 18.49
CA SER A 128 10.38 -2.69 17.56
C SER A 128 10.65 -3.86 16.62
N VAL A 129 9.60 -4.59 16.25
CA VAL A 129 9.68 -5.56 15.15
C VAL A 129 9.44 -4.82 13.83
N VAL A 130 10.51 -4.38 13.17
CA VAL A 130 10.44 -3.70 11.87
C VAL A 130 10.36 -4.73 10.75
N ASP A 131 9.14 -4.99 10.28
CA ASP A 131 8.87 -5.99 9.26
C ASP A 131 8.19 -5.36 8.04
N VAL A 132 8.55 -5.81 6.84
CA VAL A 132 8.02 -5.30 5.56
C VAL A 132 6.49 -5.38 5.48
N LEU A 133 5.88 -6.37 6.12
CA LEU A 133 4.43 -6.57 6.13
C LEU A 133 3.68 -5.43 6.83
N ARG A 134 4.34 -4.65 7.70
CA ARG A 134 3.75 -3.43 8.28
C ARG A 134 3.54 -2.35 7.22
N PHE A 135 4.48 -2.26 6.27
CA PHE A 135 4.54 -1.14 5.35
C PHE A 135 3.83 -1.42 4.03
N ARG A 136 3.74 -2.70 3.64
CA ARG A 136 3.04 -3.21 2.44
C ARG A 136 3.54 -2.58 1.14
N PRO A 137 4.86 -2.46 0.91
CA PRO A 137 5.37 -1.99 -0.37
C PRO A 137 4.99 -2.95 -1.49
N SER A 138 4.72 -2.40 -2.67
CA SER A 138 4.56 -3.16 -3.91
C SER A 138 5.92 -3.64 -4.43
N LEU A 139 6.97 -2.82 -4.27
CA LEU A 139 8.34 -3.13 -4.66
C LEU A 139 9.30 -2.81 -3.52
N MET A 140 10.19 -3.76 -3.24
CA MET A 140 11.36 -3.54 -2.39
C MET A 140 12.59 -3.50 -3.28
N ILE A 141 13.31 -2.39 -3.27
CA ILE A 141 14.54 -2.22 -4.05
C ILE A 141 15.73 -2.48 -3.13
N ASP A 142 16.61 -3.40 -3.55
CA ASP A 142 17.87 -3.58 -2.85
C ASP A 142 18.84 -2.44 -3.21
N THR A 143 19.31 -1.74 -2.18
CA THR A 143 20.25 -0.62 -2.30
C THR A 143 21.59 -0.95 -1.63
N ASP A 144 21.94 -2.24 -1.60
CA ASP A 144 23.16 -2.79 -1.02
C ASP A 144 23.39 -2.31 0.42
N ALA A 145 24.39 -1.45 0.63
CA ALA A 145 24.76 -0.88 1.93
C ALA A 145 24.57 0.64 1.96
N ALA A 146 23.72 1.20 1.10
CA ALA A 146 23.39 2.63 1.15
C ALA A 146 22.85 2.99 2.55
N PRO A 147 23.31 4.09 3.17
CA PRO A 147 22.81 4.50 4.48
C PRO A 147 21.46 5.21 4.37
N GLY A 148 20.67 5.15 5.43
CA GLY A 148 19.49 5.99 5.59
C GLY A 148 18.32 5.58 4.70
N TYR A 149 17.64 6.58 4.16
CA TYR A 149 16.38 6.47 3.42
C TYR A 149 16.56 6.94 1.97
N PRO A 150 17.29 6.18 1.12
CA PRO A 150 17.70 6.65 -0.20
C PRO A 150 16.53 7.05 -1.09
N GLU A 151 15.38 6.35 -1.01
CA GLU A 151 14.19 6.68 -1.79
C GLU A 151 13.56 8.02 -1.43
N ALA A 152 13.77 8.51 -0.20
CA ALA A 152 13.27 9.82 0.20
C ALA A 152 13.94 10.97 -0.57
N GLY A 153 15.13 10.72 -1.14
CA GLY A 153 15.85 11.68 -1.98
C GLY A 153 15.47 11.63 -3.46
N TRP A 154 14.61 10.70 -3.90
CA TRP A 154 14.21 10.62 -5.30
C TRP A 154 13.22 11.72 -5.64
N ALA A 155 13.62 12.63 -6.52
CA ALA A 155 12.78 13.75 -6.93
C ALA A 155 11.51 13.28 -7.64
N ARG A 156 10.41 14.00 -7.44
CA ARG A 156 9.18 13.79 -8.24
C ARG A 156 9.50 13.87 -9.73
N GLY A 157 8.98 12.94 -10.51
CA GLY A 157 9.27 12.80 -11.94
C GLY A 157 10.48 11.92 -12.25
N THR A 158 11.22 11.44 -11.25
CA THR A 158 12.30 10.45 -11.46
C THR A 158 11.70 9.19 -12.07
N ARG A 159 12.25 8.74 -13.19
CA ARG A 159 11.79 7.54 -13.90
C ARG A 159 12.66 6.36 -13.56
N LEU A 160 12.03 5.25 -13.20
CA LEU A 160 12.70 4.00 -12.89
C LEU A 160 12.32 2.94 -13.93
N ALA A 161 13.32 2.41 -14.62
CA ALA A 161 13.18 1.21 -15.43
C ALA A 161 13.41 -0.01 -14.53
N VAL A 162 12.45 -0.95 -14.53
CA VAL A 162 12.53 -2.21 -13.76
C VAL A 162 11.96 -3.32 -14.63
N GLY A 163 12.78 -4.34 -14.95
CA GLY A 163 12.38 -5.36 -15.92
C GLY A 163 11.97 -4.71 -17.25
N SER A 164 10.74 -4.97 -17.71
CA SER A 164 10.15 -4.28 -18.88
C SER A 164 9.19 -3.14 -18.55
N ALA A 165 9.03 -2.80 -17.26
CA ALA A 165 8.16 -1.73 -16.79
C ALA A 165 8.92 -0.39 -16.70
N LEU A 166 8.17 0.71 -16.86
CA LEU A 166 8.66 2.06 -16.59
C LEU A 166 7.76 2.72 -15.55
N LEU A 167 8.36 3.14 -14.44
CA LEU A 167 7.69 3.76 -13.30
C LEU A 167 8.13 5.21 -13.17
N GLU A 168 7.31 6.04 -12.54
CA GLU A 168 7.67 7.42 -12.20
C GLU A 168 7.35 7.71 -10.74
N ILE A 169 8.32 8.24 -10.01
CA ILE A 169 8.15 8.66 -8.61
C ILE A 169 7.26 9.90 -8.54
N GLU A 170 6.23 9.86 -7.69
CA GLU A 170 5.23 10.91 -7.58
C GLU A 170 5.44 11.74 -6.30
N MET A 171 5.55 11.09 -5.15
CA MET A 171 5.65 11.75 -3.84
C MET A 171 6.15 10.78 -2.76
N GLY A 172 6.57 11.30 -1.61
CA GLY A 172 6.74 10.50 -0.40
C GLY A 172 5.42 9.83 0.02
N CYS A 173 5.48 8.78 0.83
CA CYS A 173 4.31 8.11 1.36
C CYS A 173 4.04 8.54 2.81
N PRO A 174 3.08 9.46 3.06
CA PRO A 174 2.65 9.79 4.41
C PRO A 174 2.10 8.56 5.11
N ARG A 175 2.62 8.26 6.30
CA ARG A 175 2.17 7.10 7.07
C ARG A 175 1.04 7.47 8.01
N CYS A 176 -0.08 6.75 7.84
CA CYS A 176 -1.22 6.76 8.77
C CYS A 176 -0.99 5.75 9.91
N VAL A 177 -2.03 5.44 10.67
CA VAL A 177 -1.97 4.49 11.80
C VAL A 177 -1.64 3.04 11.39
N MET A 178 -1.80 2.68 10.12
CA MET A 178 -1.74 1.28 9.68
C MET A 178 -0.45 0.50 10.02
N PRO A 179 0.78 1.08 9.96
CA PRO A 179 2.00 0.38 10.37
C PRO A 179 2.04 0.00 11.86
N THR A 180 1.23 0.66 12.69
CA THR A 180 1.21 0.40 14.15
C THR A 180 0.33 -0.77 14.54
N ARG A 181 -0.47 -1.30 13.60
CA ARG A 181 -1.41 -2.38 13.91
C ARG A 181 -0.66 -3.70 14.00
N GLU A 182 -1.21 -4.62 14.80
CA GLU A 182 -0.78 -6.00 14.77
C GLU A 182 -1.02 -6.58 13.37
N VAL A 183 -0.03 -7.30 12.85
CA VAL A 183 -0.14 -8.04 11.58
C VAL A 183 -0.36 -9.52 11.88
N ASN A 184 0.38 -10.07 12.84
CA ASN A 184 0.26 -11.43 13.35
C ASN A 184 0.98 -11.55 14.71
N ALA A 185 0.99 -12.73 15.32
CA ALA A 185 1.59 -12.97 16.63
C ALA A 185 3.10 -12.61 16.73
N SER A 186 3.86 -12.68 15.63
CA SER A 186 5.27 -12.28 15.59
C SER A 186 5.49 -10.78 15.31
N ILE A 187 4.45 -10.08 14.85
CA ILE A 187 4.49 -8.66 14.48
C ILE A 187 3.35 -7.95 15.25
N PRO A 188 3.54 -7.68 16.55
CA PRO A 188 2.51 -7.11 17.40
C PRO A 188 2.22 -5.64 17.06
N ALA A 189 1.15 -5.10 17.62
CA ALA A 189 0.89 -3.66 17.53
C ALA A 189 2.05 -2.85 18.14
N ASP A 190 2.49 -1.81 17.45
CA ASP A 190 3.62 -0.99 17.87
C ASP A 190 3.45 0.46 17.41
N ARG A 191 3.17 1.35 18.36
CA ARG A 191 2.95 2.78 18.06
C ARG A 191 4.26 3.54 17.87
N GLU A 192 5.38 3.05 18.40
CA GLU A 192 6.67 3.76 18.35
C GLU A 192 7.17 3.91 16.91
N ILE A 193 6.85 2.95 16.04
CA ILE A 193 7.15 3.04 14.61
C ILE A 193 6.58 4.33 14.00
N LEU A 194 5.29 4.61 14.22
CA LEU A 194 4.69 5.83 13.68
C LEU A 194 5.20 7.09 14.37
N ARG A 195 5.45 7.03 15.69
CA ARG A 195 6.02 8.16 16.44
C ARG A 195 7.38 8.56 15.88
N TYR A 196 8.23 7.57 15.57
CA TYR A 196 9.52 7.79 14.93
C TYR A 196 9.37 8.42 13.54
N ILE A 197 8.51 7.85 12.69
CA ILE A 197 8.28 8.38 11.33
C ILE A 197 7.79 9.83 11.35
N VAL A 198 6.86 10.16 12.26
CA VAL A 198 6.35 11.53 12.41
C VAL A 198 7.45 12.50 12.89
N ARG A 199 8.30 12.07 13.82
CA ARG A 199 9.33 12.92 14.42
C ARG A 199 10.56 13.11 13.53
N GLU A 200 11.02 12.04 12.88
CA GLU A 200 12.34 12.01 12.23
C GLU A 200 12.25 12.10 10.70
N LEU A 201 11.14 11.68 10.09
CA LEU A 201 11.06 11.44 8.65
C LEU A 201 10.03 12.32 7.94
N ASP A 202 9.71 13.45 8.56
CA ASP A 202 8.66 14.37 8.08
C ASP A 202 7.37 13.61 7.73
N GLN A 203 7.01 12.64 8.57
CA GLN A 203 5.81 11.81 8.43
C GLN A 203 5.78 10.83 7.24
N ASN A 204 6.86 10.74 6.47
CA ASN A 204 6.94 9.94 5.25
C ASN A 204 7.83 8.70 5.45
N LEU A 205 7.45 7.58 4.83
CA LEU A 205 8.31 6.39 4.73
C LEU A 205 7.98 5.60 3.46
N GLY A 206 8.96 5.45 2.57
CA GLY A 206 8.76 4.98 1.21
C GLY A 206 8.23 6.08 0.29
N VAL A 207 8.14 5.76 -1.01
CA VAL A 207 7.65 6.68 -2.05
C VAL A 207 6.53 6.04 -2.85
N TYR A 208 5.53 6.84 -3.21
CA TYR A 208 4.52 6.44 -4.16
C TYR A 208 5.00 6.65 -5.60
N ALA A 209 4.62 5.72 -6.47
CA ALA A 209 4.94 5.76 -7.88
C ALA A 209 3.73 5.42 -8.76
N ARG A 210 3.75 5.89 -9.99
CA ARG A 210 2.80 5.54 -11.04
C ARG A 210 3.46 4.71 -12.14
N VAL A 211 2.66 3.90 -12.81
CA VAL A 211 3.12 3.09 -13.96
C VAL A 211 3.00 3.95 -15.23
N LEU A 212 4.12 4.31 -15.84
CA LEU A 212 4.15 4.98 -17.16
C LEU A 212 3.94 3.98 -18.29
N ARG A 213 4.54 2.79 -18.14
CA ARG A 213 4.45 1.68 -19.07
C ARG A 213 4.38 0.38 -18.28
N GLY A 214 3.30 -0.36 -18.47
CA GLY A 214 3.17 -1.70 -17.89
C GLY A 214 4.22 -2.65 -18.47
N GLY A 215 4.61 -3.64 -17.68
CA GLY A 215 5.60 -4.64 -18.05
C GLY A 215 5.66 -5.76 -17.01
N THR A 216 6.57 -6.69 -17.24
CA THR A 216 6.89 -7.76 -16.30
C THR A 216 8.08 -7.33 -15.46
N VAL A 217 7.96 -7.56 -14.16
CA VAL A 217 9.00 -7.33 -13.15
C VAL A 217 9.23 -8.63 -12.41
N GLY A 218 10.49 -9.03 -12.28
CA GLY A 218 10.95 -10.19 -11.52
C GLY A 218 11.86 -9.80 -10.36
N VAL A 219 11.92 -10.66 -9.34
CA VAL A 219 12.93 -10.53 -8.29
C VAL A 219 14.31 -10.70 -8.92
N GLY A 220 15.22 -9.76 -8.64
CA GLY A 220 16.56 -9.73 -9.22
C GLY A 220 16.69 -8.87 -10.47
N ASP A 221 15.60 -8.31 -11.00
CA ASP A 221 15.69 -7.30 -12.06
C ASP A 221 16.41 -6.06 -11.54
N GLU A 222 17.33 -5.54 -12.36
CA GLU A 222 18.03 -4.30 -12.07
C GLU A 222 17.05 -3.11 -12.13
N VAL A 223 17.25 -2.14 -11.24
CA VAL A 223 16.51 -0.88 -11.21
C VAL A 223 17.43 0.24 -11.65
N VAL A 224 17.07 0.91 -12.75
CA VAL A 224 17.89 1.97 -13.35
C VAL A 224 17.09 3.26 -13.45
N VAL A 225 17.74 4.39 -13.14
CA VAL A 225 17.17 5.71 -13.39
C VAL A 225 17.24 6.01 -14.90
N ALA A 226 16.09 6.27 -15.52
CA ALA A 226 15.92 6.45 -16.96
C ALA A 226 15.90 7.92 -17.41
#